data_AF-A0A0C3LKT0-F1
#
_entry.id   AF-A0A0C3LKT0-F1
#
_cell.length_a   1.000
_cell.length_b   1.000
_cell.length_c   1.000
_cell.angle_alpha   90.00
_cell.angle_beta   90.00
_cell.angle_gamma   90.00
#
_symmetry.space_group_name_H-M   'P 1'
#
loop_
_entity.id
_entity.type
_entity.pdbx_description
1 polymer ?
#
loop_
_entity_poly.entity_id
_entity_poly.type
_entity_poly.pdbx_seq_one_letter_code
_entity_poly.pdbx_strand_id
1 'polypeptide(L)'
;TLTEEEQIATLVPSHPSQRGSVTTWTLSNDNPHNTKILDTTDHNKTIYLVKPDFNGKYTMTNMYRMKDDGTEGDIFGFIEWHELLPDQISFNGAKKVRKGSYFSNGGSFAHSFKDEQGRKYTWKGIGGGLTPSLHCDDNFNRKVPIAQFTRSRLDHSVDPPAVIPAHIFVTPRAMEVKDLLLFTFLVLEKGRRSKETSEGNRMSSWRAEAPGVLPNEGTARASNPGVGPGVKRVE
;
A
#
# COMPACT_ATOMS: atom_id res chain seq x y z
N THR A 1 5.54 19.43 -3.03
CA THR A 1 5.83 18.06 -2.56
C THR A 1 7.18 18.11 -1.88
N LEU A 2 7.28 17.61 -0.64
CA LEU A 2 8.54 17.67 0.09
C LEU A 2 9.63 16.86 -0.62
N THR A 3 10.88 17.34 -0.60
CA THR A 3 12.05 16.57 -1.05
C THR A 3 12.28 15.35 -0.14
N GLU A 4 13.10 14.39 -0.58
CA GLU A 4 13.47 13.25 0.26
C GLU A 4 14.16 13.71 1.55
N GLU A 5 15.06 14.68 1.45
CA GLU A 5 15.73 15.30 2.60
C GLU A 5 14.75 15.94 3.58
N GLU A 6 13.74 16.65 3.08
CA GLU A 6 12.69 17.25 3.91
C GLU A 6 11.84 16.18 4.61
N GLN A 7 11.54 15.07 3.95
CA GLN A 7 10.79 13.95 4.54
C GLN A 7 11.61 13.27 5.64
N ILE A 8 12.89 12.98 5.37
CA ILE A 8 13.83 12.47 6.36
C ILE A 8 13.94 13.45 7.55
N ALA A 9 14.01 14.76 7.27
CA ALA A 9 14.05 15.78 8.32
C ALA A 9 12.81 15.78 9.21
N THR A 10 11.63 15.36 8.71
CA THR A 10 10.44 15.19 9.58
C THR A 10 10.52 13.98 10.53
N LEU A 11 11.37 13.00 10.20
CA LEU A 11 11.56 11.77 10.98
C LEU A 11 12.73 11.87 11.96
N VAL A 12 13.70 12.74 11.69
CA VAL A 12 14.88 12.93 12.53
C VAL A 12 14.54 13.89 13.68
N PRO A 13 14.63 13.46 14.94
CA PRO A 13 14.46 14.35 16.08
C PRO A 13 15.53 15.45 16.06
N SER A 14 15.17 16.67 16.45
CA SER A 14 16.13 17.77 16.62
C SER A 14 17.20 17.47 17.67
N HIS A 15 17.02 16.44 18.49
CA HIS A 15 17.92 16.07 19.57
C HIS A 15 19.02 15.09 19.10
N PRO A 16 20.32 15.42 19.25
CA PRO A 16 21.44 14.67 18.69
C PRO A 16 21.58 13.22 19.23
N SER A 17 21.04 12.92 20.41
CA SER A 17 21.09 11.58 21.01
C SER A 17 20.17 10.54 20.35
N GLN A 18 19.30 10.96 19.42
CA GLN A 18 18.38 10.07 18.69
C GLN A 18 18.65 10.01 17.17
N ARG A 19 19.79 10.52 16.70
CA ARG A 19 20.19 10.40 15.28
C ARG A 19 20.72 9.01 14.98
N GLY A 20 19.84 8.01 14.97
CA GLY A 20 20.12 6.80 14.19
C GLY A 20 19.83 7.07 12.72
N SER A 21 20.52 6.39 11.82
CA SER A 21 20.26 6.48 10.38
C SER A 21 18.85 6.02 10.06
N VAL A 22 18.10 6.84 9.31
CA VAL A 22 16.82 6.45 8.74
C VAL A 22 17.09 5.47 7.60
N THR A 23 16.45 4.31 7.62
CA THR A 23 16.49 3.33 6.54
C THR A 23 15.39 3.66 5.53
N THR A 24 15.73 3.68 4.25
CA THR A 24 14.76 3.89 3.17
C THR A 24 14.45 2.55 2.49
N TRP A 25 13.19 2.16 2.53
CA TRP A 25 12.69 1.00 1.80
C TRP A 25 11.97 1.43 0.53
N THR A 26 12.34 0.86 -0.61
CA THR A 26 11.72 1.15 -1.91
C THR A 26 10.79 0.02 -2.33
N LEU A 27 9.59 0.37 -2.77
CA LEU A 27 8.67 -0.59 -3.39
C LEU A 27 9.00 -0.69 -4.89
N SER A 28 9.23 -1.91 -5.38
CA SER A 28 9.55 -2.13 -6.81
C SER A 28 8.38 -1.79 -7.73
N ASN A 29 7.15 -1.91 -7.24
CA ASN A 29 5.90 -1.57 -7.91
C ASN A 29 5.07 -0.62 -7.04
N ASP A 30 4.33 0.28 -7.68
CA ASP A 30 3.41 1.15 -6.95
C ASP A 30 2.30 0.37 -6.23
N ASN A 31 1.83 -0.75 -6.82
CA ASN A 31 0.85 -1.63 -6.16
C ASN A 31 1.52 -2.41 -5.02
N PRO A 32 1.23 -2.11 -3.75
CA PRO A 32 1.93 -2.69 -2.62
C PRO A 32 1.53 -4.15 -2.35
N HIS A 33 0.49 -4.67 -3.03
CA HIS A 33 0.05 -6.07 -2.93
C HIS A 33 0.74 -7.01 -3.90
N ASN A 34 1.58 -6.47 -4.79
CA ASN A 34 2.39 -7.23 -5.73
C ASN A 34 3.71 -6.49 -5.95
N THR A 35 4.59 -6.52 -4.95
CA THR A 35 5.80 -5.69 -4.92
C THR A 35 6.94 -6.39 -4.16
N LYS A 36 8.16 -6.01 -4.49
CA LYS A 36 9.35 -6.28 -3.69
C LYS A 36 9.65 -5.07 -2.84
N ILE A 37 10.05 -5.30 -1.59
CA ILE A 37 10.56 -4.25 -0.71
C ILE A 37 12.08 -4.34 -0.70
N LEU A 38 12.73 -3.28 -1.14
CA LEU A 38 14.17 -3.17 -1.33
C LEU A 38 14.74 -2.27 -0.23
N ASP A 39 15.80 -2.71 0.45
CA ASP A 39 16.54 -1.86 1.37
C ASP A 39 17.61 -1.08 0.59
N THR A 40 17.41 0.24 0.46
CA THR A 40 18.34 1.10 -0.27
C THR A 40 19.68 1.27 0.45
N THR A 41 19.71 1.07 1.77
CA THR A 41 20.93 1.18 2.57
C THR A 41 21.83 -0.04 2.42
N ASP A 42 21.26 -1.18 2.00
CA ASP A 42 21.95 -2.44 1.73
C ASP A 42 21.89 -2.77 0.22
N HIS A 43 22.40 -1.87 -0.62
CA HIS A 43 22.55 -2.09 -2.08
C HIS A 43 21.28 -2.53 -2.82
N ASN A 44 20.11 -2.03 -2.41
CA ASN A 44 18.80 -2.45 -2.94
C ASN A 44 18.51 -3.94 -2.74
N LYS A 45 19.02 -4.54 -1.66
CA LYS A 45 18.71 -5.93 -1.30
C LYS A 45 17.20 -6.08 -1.09
N THR A 46 16.62 -7.11 -1.69
CA THR A 46 15.20 -7.42 -1.43
C THR A 46 15.09 -8.01 -0.03
N ILE A 47 14.35 -7.35 0.85
CA ILE A 47 14.12 -7.78 2.24
C ILE A 47 12.74 -8.41 2.44
N TYR A 48 11.76 -8.04 1.61
CA TYR A 48 10.44 -8.66 1.61
C TYR A 48 9.90 -8.85 0.19
N LEU A 49 9.09 -9.88 0.03
CA LEU A 49 8.30 -10.12 -1.16
C LEU A 49 6.81 -10.14 -0.79
N VAL A 50 6.02 -9.37 -1.51
CA VAL A 50 4.57 -9.35 -1.39
C VAL A 50 3.99 -9.80 -2.72
N LYS A 51 3.29 -10.94 -2.73
CA LYS A 51 2.69 -11.47 -3.96
C LYS A 51 1.25 -11.93 -3.74
N PRO A 52 0.37 -11.73 -4.74
CA PRO A 52 -0.95 -12.31 -4.70
C PRO A 52 -0.88 -13.82 -4.99
N ASP A 53 -1.78 -14.57 -4.38
CA ASP A 53 -2.03 -15.99 -4.65
C ASP A 53 -3.51 -16.15 -5.02
N PHE A 54 -3.73 -16.77 -6.17
CA PHE A 54 -5.04 -16.99 -6.78
C PHE A 54 -5.46 -18.46 -6.81
N ASN A 55 -4.67 -19.36 -6.19
CA ASN A 55 -4.89 -20.81 -6.26
C ASN A 55 -5.99 -21.31 -5.30
N GLY A 56 -6.60 -20.43 -4.51
CA GLY A 56 -7.59 -20.77 -3.50
C GLY A 56 -9.00 -20.26 -3.82
N LYS A 57 -9.95 -20.61 -2.94
CA LYS A 57 -11.32 -20.07 -2.97
C LYS A 57 -11.36 -18.54 -2.87
N TYR A 58 -10.39 -17.96 -2.17
CA TYR A 58 -10.24 -16.52 -1.97
C TYR A 58 -8.88 -16.09 -2.49
N THR A 59 -8.81 -14.90 -3.07
CA THR A 59 -7.50 -14.28 -3.37
C THR A 59 -6.79 -14.00 -2.06
N MET A 60 -5.50 -14.35 -2.00
CA MET A 60 -4.64 -14.04 -0.86
C MET A 60 -3.52 -13.09 -1.29
N THR A 61 -3.06 -12.24 -0.38
CA THR A 61 -1.78 -11.54 -0.52
C THR A 61 -0.86 -12.07 0.55
N ASN A 62 0.18 -12.78 0.14
CA ASN A 62 1.16 -13.39 1.03
C ASN A 62 2.38 -12.49 1.14
N MET A 63 2.91 -12.37 2.35
CA MET A 63 4.07 -11.54 2.67
C MET A 63 5.19 -12.44 3.19
N TYR A 64 6.32 -12.43 2.48
CA TYR A 64 7.47 -13.28 2.75
C TYR A 64 8.64 -12.43 3.23
N ARG A 65 9.38 -12.95 4.22
CA ARG A 65 10.74 -12.47 4.49
C ARG A 65 11.66 -13.06 3.42
N MET A 66 12.54 -12.26 2.86
CA MET A 66 13.56 -12.80 1.94
C MET A 66 14.77 -13.30 2.72
N LYS A 67 15.40 -14.37 2.24
CA LYS A 67 16.68 -14.86 2.75
C LYS A 67 17.83 -14.07 2.12
N ASP A 68 19.02 -14.19 2.72
CA ASP A 68 20.23 -13.50 2.25
C ASP A 68 20.66 -13.91 0.84
N ASP A 69 20.32 -15.14 0.41
CA ASP A 69 20.55 -15.65 -0.95
C ASP A 69 19.51 -15.15 -1.98
N GLY A 70 18.56 -14.32 -1.57
CA GLY A 70 17.49 -13.79 -2.42
C GLY A 70 16.34 -14.77 -2.67
N THR A 71 16.31 -15.92 -2.01
CA THR A 71 15.19 -16.88 -2.08
C THR A 71 14.08 -16.53 -1.10
N GLU A 72 12.87 -17.05 -1.37
CA GLU A 72 11.72 -16.87 -0.50
C GLU A 72 11.96 -17.56 0.85
N GLY A 73 11.84 -16.81 1.93
CA GLY A 73 11.82 -17.31 3.30
C GLY A 73 10.39 -17.53 3.80
N ASP A 74 10.22 -17.39 5.10
CA ASP A 74 8.95 -17.69 5.76
C ASP A 74 7.89 -16.63 5.47
N ILE A 75 6.64 -17.09 5.37
CA ILE A 75 5.46 -16.22 5.37
C ILE A 75 5.30 -15.67 6.79
N PHE A 76 5.34 -14.35 6.92
CA PHE A 76 5.12 -13.68 8.20
C PHE A 76 3.73 -13.05 8.31
N GLY A 77 2.98 -12.97 7.21
CA GLY A 77 1.61 -12.49 7.23
C GLY A 77 0.88 -12.69 5.91
N PHE A 78 -0.44 -12.64 5.98
CA PHE A 78 -1.28 -12.65 4.78
C PHE A 78 -2.57 -11.83 4.95
N ILE A 79 -3.14 -11.44 3.80
CA ILE A 79 -4.47 -10.85 3.67
C ILE A 79 -5.32 -11.80 2.83
N GLU A 80 -6.42 -12.30 3.37
CA GLU A 80 -7.45 -13.03 2.61
C GLU A 80 -8.54 -12.04 2.18
N TRP A 81 -8.75 -11.97 0.87
CA TRP A 81 -9.62 -11.00 0.24
C TRP A 81 -11.05 -11.52 0.20
N HIS A 82 -11.99 -10.69 0.61
CA HIS A 82 -13.41 -11.00 0.53
C HIS A 82 -14.16 -9.89 -0.21
N GLU A 83 -15.03 -10.26 -1.15
CA GLU A 83 -15.83 -9.29 -1.90
C GLU A 83 -16.99 -8.73 -1.08
N LEU A 84 -17.73 -9.63 -0.39
CA LEU A 84 -18.94 -9.28 0.36
C LEU A 84 -18.74 -9.26 1.88
N LEU A 85 -17.62 -9.81 2.37
CA LEU A 85 -17.30 -9.88 3.80
C LEU A 85 -16.07 -9.02 4.09
N PRO A 86 -15.84 -8.63 5.35
CA PRO A 86 -14.59 -7.99 5.73
C PRO A 86 -13.38 -8.90 5.46
N ASP A 87 -12.32 -8.33 4.90
CA ASP A 87 -11.02 -9.01 4.76
C ASP A 87 -10.57 -9.65 6.08
N GLN A 88 -9.95 -10.81 5.95
CA GLN A 88 -9.33 -11.50 7.07
C GLN A 88 -7.82 -11.45 6.96
N ILE A 89 -7.14 -11.39 8.10
CA ILE A 89 -5.69 -11.21 8.17
C ILE A 89 -5.10 -12.13 9.22
N SER A 90 -3.84 -12.49 9.03
CA SER A 90 -3.03 -13.22 10.01
C SER A 90 -1.62 -12.68 9.99
N PHE A 91 -1.02 -12.57 11.17
CA PHE A 91 0.35 -12.11 11.38
C PHE A 91 1.09 -13.13 12.24
N ASN A 92 2.31 -13.47 11.84
CA ASN A 92 3.24 -14.35 12.55
C ASN A 92 2.62 -15.69 12.98
N GLY A 93 1.84 -16.32 12.09
CA GLY A 93 1.17 -17.60 12.37
C GLY A 93 -0.03 -17.51 13.34
N ALA A 94 -0.41 -16.32 13.79
CA ALA A 94 -1.57 -16.14 14.66
C ALA A 94 -2.88 -16.55 13.96
N LYS A 95 -3.90 -16.84 14.78
CA LYS A 95 -5.24 -17.15 14.27
C LYS A 95 -5.74 -16.03 13.35
N LYS A 96 -6.34 -16.43 12.23
CA LYS A 96 -6.97 -15.53 11.28
C LYS A 96 -8.07 -14.71 11.97
N VAL A 97 -8.03 -13.39 11.81
CA VAL A 97 -9.01 -12.45 12.38
C VAL A 97 -9.53 -11.48 11.32
N ARG A 98 -10.71 -10.89 11.54
CA ARG A 98 -11.20 -9.80 10.70
C ARG A 98 -10.30 -8.58 10.87
N LYS A 99 -10.03 -7.86 9.77
CA LYS A 99 -9.25 -6.61 9.80
C LYS A 99 -9.74 -5.63 10.89
N GLY A 100 -11.05 -5.41 10.95
CA GLY A 100 -11.65 -4.48 11.93
C GLY A 100 -11.51 -4.90 13.40
N SER A 101 -11.20 -6.18 13.67
CA SER A 101 -10.92 -6.66 15.03
C SER A 101 -9.45 -6.52 15.40
N TYR A 102 -8.55 -6.48 14.41
CA TYR A 102 -7.11 -6.30 14.63
C TYR A 102 -6.76 -4.82 14.90
N PHE A 103 -7.42 -3.90 14.19
CA PHE A 103 -7.21 -2.46 14.36
C PHE A 103 -8.30 -1.85 15.22
N SER A 104 -7.88 -1.16 16.28
CA SER A 104 -8.74 -0.25 17.04
C SER A 104 -8.86 1.11 16.35
N ASN A 105 -10.02 1.75 16.50
CA ASN A 105 -10.25 3.10 15.97
C ASN A 105 -9.40 4.12 16.75
N GLY A 106 -8.50 4.82 16.06
CA GLY A 106 -7.65 5.86 16.64
C GLY A 106 -8.23 7.28 16.52
N GLY A 107 -9.46 7.42 16.00
CA GLY A 107 -10.06 8.69 15.60
C GLY A 107 -10.10 8.85 14.07
N SER A 108 -10.39 10.06 13.60
CA SER A 108 -10.51 10.36 12.16
C SER A 108 -9.22 10.01 11.41
N PHE A 109 -9.33 9.09 10.44
CA PHE A 109 -8.23 8.63 9.59
C PHE A 109 -7.05 8.00 10.34
N ALA A 110 -7.29 7.47 11.55
CA ALA A 110 -6.27 6.84 12.37
C ALA A 110 -6.64 5.40 12.77
N HIS A 111 -5.65 4.51 12.67
CA HIS A 111 -5.79 3.09 13.03
C HIS A 111 -4.71 2.71 14.03
N SER A 112 -5.12 2.18 15.17
CA SER A 112 -4.20 1.79 16.23
C SER A 112 -4.15 0.27 16.41
N PHE A 113 -2.97 -0.24 16.71
CA PHE A 113 -2.74 -1.65 17.01
C PHE A 113 -1.69 -1.78 18.12
N LYS A 114 -1.50 -2.99 18.61
CA LYS A 114 -0.48 -3.30 19.62
C LYS A 114 0.40 -4.43 19.12
N ASP A 115 1.65 -4.44 19.55
CA ASP A 115 2.50 -5.61 19.40
C ASP A 115 2.30 -6.63 20.54
N GLU A 116 3.09 -7.69 20.52
CA GLU A 116 3.06 -8.78 21.50
C GLU A 116 3.44 -8.30 22.91
N GLN A 117 4.21 -7.21 23.03
CA GLN A 117 4.58 -6.59 24.30
C GLN A 117 3.52 -5.58 24.78
N GLY A 118 2.45 -5.37 24.02
CA GLY A 118 1.38 -4.43 24.34
C GLY A 118 1.72 -2.96 24.03
N ARG A 119 2.86 -2.68 23.39
CA ARG A 119 3.21 -1.32 22.94
C ARG A 119 2.22 -0.89 21.88
N LYS A 120 1.73 0.35 21.98
CA LYS A 120 0.70 0.88 21.09
C LYS A 120 1.31 1.70 19.97
N TYR A 121 0.85 1.41 18.76
CA TYR A 121 1.22 2.12 17.55
C TYR A 121 -0.04 2.66 16.87
N THR A 122 0.10 3.80 16.20
CA THR A 122 -1.00 4.44 15.49
C THR A 122 -0.55 4.91 14.12
N TRP A 123 -1.16 4.35 13.08
CA TRP A 123 -1.12 4.90 11.74
C TRP A 123 -2.01 6.14 11.68
N LYS A 124 -1.46 7.26 11.20
CA LYS A 124 -2.17 8.49 10.87
C LYS A 124 -2.07 8.75 9.37
N GLY A 125 -2.97 9.58 8.83
CA GLY A 125 -2.94 9.96 7.42
C GLY A 125 -3.35 8.83 6.47
N ILE A 126 -4.22 7.92 6.92
CA ILE A 126 -4.75 6.81 6.08
C ILE A 126 -5.90 7.28 5.17
N GLY A 127 -6.30 8.55 5.24
CA GLY A 127 -7.28 9.17 4.35
C GLY A 127 -6.73 9.47 2.94
N GLY A 128 -7.64 9.69 1.98
CA GLY A 128 -7.27 10.09 0.62
C GLY A 128 -6.46 11.40 0.63
N GLY A 129 -5.36 11.44 -0.12
CA GLY A 129 -4.48 12.62 -0.23
C GLY A 129 -3.56 12.89 0.96
N LEU A 130 -3.64 12.13 2.05
CA LEU A 130 -2.73 12.25 3.19
C LEU A 130 -1.58 11.24 3.08
N THR A 131 -0.47 11.57 3.75
CA THR A 131 0.73 10.73 3.83
C THR A 131 0.63 9.79 5.04
N PRO A 132 0.54 8.47 4.83
CA PRO A 132 0.54 7.51 5.93
C PRO A 132 1.81 7.62 6.76
N SER A 133 1.64 7.71 8.07
CA SER A 133 2.75 7.79 9.02
C SER A 133 2.44 7.00 10.29
N LEU A 134 3.43 6.25 10.78
CA LEU A 134 3.32 5.41 11.96
C LEU A 134 3.90 6.14 13.15
N HIS A 135 3.14 6.22 14.24
CA HIS A 135 3.59 6.77 15.52
C HIS A 135 3.60 5.68 16.59
N CYS A 136 4.47 5.83 17.58
CA CYS A 136 4.51 4.98 18.76
C CYS A 136 4.19 5.80 20.01
N ASP A 137 3.31 5.27 20.88
CA ASP A 137 2.86 5.97 22.09
C ASP A 137 3.94 6.04 23.17
N ASP A 138 4.93 5.15 23.13
CA ASP A 138 6.08 5.13 24.06
C ASP A 138 7.24 6.03 23.62
N ASN A 139 7.16 6.63 22.44
CA ASN A 139 8.19 7.55 21.97
C ASN A 139 8.15 8.85 22.78
N PHE A 140 9.33 9.40 23.13
CA PHE A 140 9.46 10.65 23.88
C PHE A 140 8.67 11.79 23.22
N ASN A 141 8.72 11.86 21.89
CA ASN A 141 7.88 12.77 21.12
C ASN A 141 6.85 12.00 20.28
N ARG A 142 5.65 11.80 20.84
CA ARG A 142 4.50 11.14 20.17
C ARG A 142 4.05 11.82 18.87
N LYS A 143 4.49 13.06 18.59
CA LYS A 143 4.21 13.76 17.34
C LYS A 143 5.18 13.39 16.22
N VAL A 144 6.34 12.85 16.54
CA VAL A 144 7.34 12.42 15.54
C VAL A 144 6.97 11.00 15.08
N PRO A 145 6.80 10.77 13.77
CA PRO A 145 6.57 9.44 13.26
C PRO A 145 7.85 8.59 13.35
N ILE A 146 7.67 7.30 13.57
CA ILE A 146 8.75 6.30 13.51
C ILE A 146 8.86 5.68 12.11
N ALA A 147 7.82 5.83 11.27
CA ALA A 147 7.88 5.52 9.86
C ALA A 147 6.92 6.38 9.04
N GLN A 148 7.23 6.59 7.76
CA GLN A 148 6.41 7.37 6.84
C GLN A 148 6.44 6.77 5.44
N PHE A 149 5.28 6.71 4.78
CA PHE A 149 5.16 6.22 3.41
C PHE A 149 4.94 7.37 2.44
N THR A 150 5.67 7.35 1.32
CA THR A 150 5.42 8.23 0.19
C THR A 150 5.10 7.45 -1.07
N ARG A 151 4.04 7.89 -1.76
CA ARG A 151 3.57 7.27 -3.01
C ARG A 151 4.56 7.53 -4.14
N SER A 152 4.54 6.66 -5.15
CA SER A 152 5.22 6.95 -6.40
C SER A 152 4.64 8.21 -7.04
N ARG A 153 5.49 8.97 -7.73
CA ARG A 153 5.09 10.21 -8.39
C ARG A 153 5.99 10.47 -9.59
N LEU A 154 5.50 11.28 -10.53
CA LEU A 154 6.35 11.79 -11.62
C LEU A 154 7.20 12.94 -11.12
N ASP A 155 8.48 12.91 -11.50
CA ASP A 155 9.40 14.01 -11.41
C ASP A 155 9.36 14.80 -12.72
N HIS A 156 8.71 15.96 -12.67
CA HIS A 156 8.62 16.88 -13.79
C HIS A 156 9.85 17.80 -13.89
N SER A 157 10.85 17.67 -13.01
CA SER A 157 12.09 18.45 -13.09
C SER A 157 13.08 17.92 -14.13
N VAL A 158 12.87 16.69 -14.62
CA VAL A 158 13.68 16.04 -15.66
C VAL A 158 12.85 15.86 -16.94
N ASP A 159 13.52 15.86 -18.10
CA ASP A 159 12.91 15.66 -19.42
C ASP A 159 13.56 14.46 -20.14
N PRO A 160 12.81 13.38 -20.45
CA PRO A 160 11.39 13.17 -20.14
C PRO A 160 11.13 12.99 -18.62
N PRO A 161 9.92 13.30 -18.12
CA PRO A 161 9.57 13.10 -16.72
C PRO A 161 9.84 11.66 -16.25
N ALA A 162 10.54 11.53 -15.12
CA ALA A 162 10.92 10.24 -14.56
C ALA A 162 9.99 9.81 -13.43
N VAL A 163 9.79 8.51 -13.23
CA VAL A 163 9.00 8.01 -12.09
C VAL A 163 9.90 7.92 -10.85
N ILE A 164 9.55 8.66 -9.80
CA ILE A 164 10.08 8.46 -8.46
C ILE A 164 9.29 7.30 -7.83
N PRO A 165 9.97 6.21 -7.40
CA PRO A 165 9.28 5.06 -6.82
C PRO A 165 8.69 5.40 -5.44
N ALA A 166 7.81 4.53 -4.96
CA ALA A 166 7.23 4.68 -3.64
C ALA A 166 8.23 4.26 -2.55
N HIS A 167 8.29 5.00 -1.45
CA HIS A 167 9.24 4.78 -0.37
C HIS A 167 8.55 4.63 0.99
N ILE A 168 9.15 3.82 1.87
CA ILE A 168 8.87 3.81 3.30
C ILE A 168 10.16 4.20 4.02
N PHE A 169 10.13 5.32 4.72
CA PHE A 169 11.22 5.75 5.58
C PHE A 169 11.01 5.15 6.97
N VAL A 170 12.04 4.51 7.51
CA VAL A 170 11.97 3.70 8.72
C VAL A 170 13.05 4.15 9.70
N THR A 171 12.65 4.63 10.86
CA THR A 171 13.58 4.97 11.94
C THR A 171 14.11 3.70 12.63
N PRO A 172 15.23 3.76 13.37
CA PRO A 172 15.72 2.62 14.16
C PRO A 172 14.65 2.04 15.10
N ARG A 173 13.79 2.90 15.66
CA ARG A 173 12.68 2.46 16.50
C ARG A 173 11.68 1.59 15.74
N ALA A 174 11.36 1.97 14.50
CA ALA A 174 10.47 1.20 13.65
C ALA A 174 11.13 -0.11 13.16
N MET A 175 12.46 -0.16 13.04
CA MET A 175 13.18 -1.39 12.66
C MET A 175 12.98 -2.53 13.67
N GLU A 176 12.78 -2.22 14.96
CA GLU A 176 12.45 -3.22 15.99
C GLU A 176 11.13 -3.96 15.72
N VAL A 177 10.22 -3.34 14.97
CA VAL A 177 8.90 -3.88 14.63
C VAL A 177 8.67 -3.92 13.12
N LYS A 178 9.75 -4.10 12.34
CA LYS A 178 9.73 -4.03 10.86
C LYS A 178 8.66 -4.87 10.19
N ASP A 179 8.48 -6.11 10.64
CA ASP A 179 7.48 -7.03 10.07
C ASP A 179 6.06 -6.55 10.37
N LEU A 180 5.82 -6.10 11.61
CA LEU A 180 4.53 -5.59 12.03
C LEU A 180 4.19 -4.26 11.35
N LEU A 181 5.18 -3.38 11.18
CA LEU A 181 5.07 -2.16 10.40
C LEU A 181 4.65 -2.47 8.96
N LEU A 182 5.37 -3.36 8.28
CA LEU A 182 5.08 -3.68 6.89
C LEU A 182 3.71 -4.35 6.76
N PHE A 183 3.41 -5.33 7.62
CA PHE A 183 2.11 -6.00 7.64
C PHE A 183 0.96 -5.00 7.81
N THR A 184 1.01 -4.15 8.83
CA THR A 184 -0.07 -3.20 9.11
C THR A 184 -0.20 -2.12 8.04
N PHE A 185 0.92 -1.66 7.48
CA PHE A 185 0.93 -0.77 6.32
C PHE A 185 0.16 -1.38 5.14
N LEU A 186 0.53 -2.60 4.74
CA LEU A 186 -0.07 -3.28 3.59
C LEU A 186 -1.57 -3.49 3.77
N VAL A 187 -1.99 -3.93 4.97
CA VAL A 187 -3.42 -4.13 5.28
C VAL A 187 -4.25 -2.85 5.14
N LEU A 188 -3.73 -1.72 5.65
CA LEU A 188 -4.42 -0.43 5.58
C LEU A 188 -4.42 0.13 4.16
N GLU A 189 -3.30 -0.01 3.46
CA GLU A 189 -3.10 0.48 2.10
C GLU A 189 -4.00 -0.24 1.09
N LYS A 190 -4.31 -1.54 1.29
CA LYS A 190 -5.38 -2.23 0.55
C LYS A 190 -6.70 -1.50 0.66
N GLY A 191 -7.14 -1.24 1.90
CA GLY A 191 -8.41 -0.61 2.18
C GLY A 191 -8.48 0.82 1.62
N ARG A 192 -7.35 1.53 1.63
CA ARG A 192 -7.23 2.88 1.06
C ARG A 192 -7.40 2.85 -0.46
N ARG A 193 -6.70 1.97 -1.17
CA ARG A 193 -6.79 1.86 -2.64
C ARG A 193 -8.17 1.42 -3.11
N SER A 194 -8.81 0.46 -2.43
CA SER A 194 -10.18 0.05 -2.77
C SER A 194 -11.19 1.20 -2.67
N LYS A 195 -11.02 2.10 -1.70
CA LYS A 195 -11.88 3.29 -1.55
C LYS A 195 -11.66 4.28 -2.69
N GLU A 196 -10.41 4.58 -3.04
CA GLU A 196 -10.07 5.50 -4.14
C GLU A 196 -10.64 5.01 -5.48
N THR A 197 -10.55 3.71 -5.78
CA THR A 197 -11.18 3.14 -7.00
C THR A 197 -12.71 3.29 -6.99
N SER A 198 -13.35 3.06 -5.84
CA SER A 198 -14.81 3.17 -5.73
C SER A 198 -15.31 4.62 -5.82
N GLU A 199 -14.56 5.57 -5.28
CA GLU A 199 -14.89 7.01 -5.33
C GLU A 199 -14.67 7.58 -6.74
N GLY A 200 -13.60 7.15 -7.43
CA GLY A 200 -13.37 7.50 -8.84
C GLY A 200 -14.51 7.05 -9.75
N ASN A 201 -15.04 5.84 -9.55
CA ASN A 201 -16.19 5.33 -10.30
C ASN A 201 -17.51 6.05 -9.98
N ARG A 202 -17.68 6.57 -8.76
CA ARG A 202 -18.85 7.39 -8.39
C ARG A 202 -18.79 8.80 -8.97
N MET A 203 -17.59 9.36 -9.10
CA MET A 203 -17.40 10.69 -9.68
C MET A 203 -17.49 10.68 -11.21
N SER A 204 -17.15 9.57 -11.87
CA SER A 204 -17.40 9.40 -13.31
C SER A 204 -18.90 9.20 -13.62
N SER A 205 -19.67 8.54 -12.74
CA SER A 205 -21.12 8.41 -12.93
C SER A 205 -21.87 9.73 -12.76
N TRP A 206 -21.45 10.59 -11.82
CA TRP A 206 -22.03 11.93 -11.66
C TRP A 206 -21.77 12.84 -12.87
N ARG A 207 -20.61 12.71 -13.52
CA ARG A 207 -20.24 13.52 -14.69
C ARG A 207 -20.98 13.10 -15.96
N ALA A 208 -21.48 11.86 -16.02
CA ALA A 208 -22.32 11.37 -17.11
C ALA A 208 -23.80 11.82 -16.97
N GLU A 209 -24.22 12.31 -15.80
CA GLU A 209 -25.59 12.73 -15.49
C GLU A 209 -25.69 14.23 -15.17
N ALA A 210 -24.82 15.08 -15.74
CA ALA A 210 -25.08 16.51 -15.74
C ALA A 210 -26.22 16.80 -16.73
N PRO A 211 -27.41 17.26 -16.29
CA PRO A 211 -28.50 17.59 -17.20
C PRO A 211 -28.15 18.90 -17.91
N GLY A 212 -27.83 18.85 -19.21
CA GLY A 212 -27.71 20.08 -20.00
C GLY A 212 -26.87 20.09 -21.26
N VAL A 213 -26.24 18.98 -21.67
CA VAL A 213 -25.62 18.90 -23.01
C VAL A 213 -26.32 17.81 -23.80
N LEU A 214 -27.20 18.23 -24.70
CA LEU A 214 -27.82 17.34 -25.67
C LEU A 214 -26.73 16.59 -26.44
N PRO A 215 -26.86 15.27 -26.65
CA PRO A 215 -26.00 14.58 -27.60
C PRO A 215 -26.26 15.19 -28.97
N ASN A 216 -25.20 15.71 -29.58
CA ASN A 216 -25.22 16.17 -30.96
C ASN A 216 -25.42 14.94 -31.85
N GLU A 217 -26.67 14.68 -32.24
CA GLU A 217 -27.01 13.71 -33.27
C GLU A 217 -26.47 14.22 -34.61
N GLY A 218 -25.34 13.67 -35.03
CA GLY A 218 -24.74 14.01 -36.31
C GLY A 218 -23.78 12.94 -36.80
N THR A 219 -24.33 11.99 -37.57
CA THR A 219 -23.66 11.18 -38.64
C THR A 219 -22.48 10.27 -38.24
N ALA A 220 -22.35 9.02 -38.67
CA ALA A 220 -22.90 8.34 -39.84
C ALA A 220 -22.98 6.82 -39.60
N ARG A 221 -24.02 6.24 -40.17
CA ARG A 221 -24.31 4.81 -40.24
C ARG A 221 -23.42 4.20 -41.33
N ALA A 222 -22.34 3.51 -40.95
CA ALA A 222 -21.61 2.64 -41.87
C ALA A 222 -22.24 1.25 -41.85
N SER A 223 -22.95 0.93 -42.92
CA SER A 223 -23.37 -0.42 -43.29
C SER A 223 -22.16 -1.32 -43.47
N ASN A 224 -22.14 -2.48 -42.80
CA ASN A 224 -21.21 -3.56 -43.13
C ASN A 224 -22.02 -4.84 -43.44
N PRO A 225 -21.99 -5.33 -44.69
CA PRO A 225 -22.59 -6.62 -45.05
C PRO A 225 -21.56 -7.74 -44.82
N GLY A 226 -22.02 -8.97 -44.54
CA GLY A 226 -21.15 -10.13 -44.73
C GLY A 226 -21.41 -11.30 -43.78
N VAL A 227 -22.42 -12.09 -44.12
CA VAL A 227 -22.58 -13.47 -43.68
C VAL A 227 -21.47 -14.33 -44.31
N GLY A 228 -20.84 -15.21 -43.52
CA GLY A 228 -19.94 -16.26 -44.00
C GLY A 228 -19.82 -17.40 -42.98
N PRO A 229 -19.99 -18.68 -43.36
CA PRO A 229 -20.25 -19.78 -42.42
C PRO A 229 -19.00 -20.61 -42.07
N GLY A 230 -19.10 -21.30 -40.92
CA GLY A 230 -18.66 -22.70 -40.79
C GLY A 230 -17.26 -22.93 -40.24
N VAL A 231 -17.19 -23.43 -39.00
CA VAL A 231 -16.09 -24.32 -38.58
C VAL A 231 -16.72 -25.53 -37.90
N LYS A 232 -16.42 -26.70 -38.50
CA LYS A 232 -16.79 -28.03 -38.01
C LYS A 232 -15.99 -28.36 -36.75
N ARG A 233 -16.67 -29.00 -35.82
CA ARG A 233 -16.12 -29.73 -34.68
C ARG A 233 -15.35 -30.94 -35.20
N VAL A 234 -14.13 -31.13 -34.73
CA VAL A 234 -13.41 -32.42 -34.79
C VAL A 234 -13.25 -32.88 -33.35
N GLU A 235 -13.40 -34.20 -33.20
CA GLU A 235 -13.50 -35.01 -31.98
C GLU A 235 -12.36 -34.83 -30.97
#